data_AF-A0ABD3P6K1-F1
#
_entry.id   AF-A0ABD3P6K1-F1
#
_cell.length_a   1.000
_cell.length_b   1.000
_cell.length_c   1.000
_cell.angle_alpha   90.00
_cell.angle_beta   90.00
_cell.angle_gamma   90.00
#
_symmetry.space_group_name_H-M   'P 1'
#
loop_
_entity.id
_entity.type
_entity.pdbx_description
1 polymer ?
#
loop_
_entity_poly.entity_id
_entity_poly.type
_entity_poly.pdbx_seq_one_letter_code
_entity_poly.pdbx_strand_id
1 'polypeptide(L)'
;MQRQVDIYLNGRAGSGLVMNLILLKPSELTEQHNHSGSSKLATLTKNDERSVHIIKHLQKSGDQVSIGIVGEFKYNALVQLNDDGSVTLLVQDDTKVIQEQNEPEITVLLALPFPARLKALWPVLSSFCAVTRIVVVKGQLSNEEFCESSSLQPKVYEPLIEKGMGQGVRTRPVQVDICVDDFASKSLLEKLGLLKEKSSKTDGLARLFLDCGDEMTIPPPARDIIMKHCSQSCIPKAIIALGPERGWTESEAKLFVFECGFESATLGSSILRVDTAAIVGVGIVSAALDDCASQTRVDESSKKRKW
;
A
#
# COMPACT_ATOMS: atom_id res chain seq x y z
N MET A 1 -24.16 -16.06 -1.53
CA MET A 1 -22.78 -16.46 -1.20
C MET A 1 -21.93 -16.19 -2.44
N GLN A 2 -21.40 -14.96 -2.57
CA GLN A 2 -20.58 -14.56 -3.73
C GLN A 2 -19.22 -15.24 -3.61
N ARG A 3 -18.88 -16.13 -4.55
CA ARG A 3 -17.50 -16.61 -4.71
C ARG A 3 -16.68 -15.41 -5.15
N GLN A 4 -15.72 -15.00 -4.32
CA GLN A 4 -14.68 -14.06 -4.72
C GLN A 4 -13.84 -14.78 -5.78
N VAL A 5 -14.00 -14.37 -7.04
CA VAL A 5 -13.20 -14.87 -8.16
C VAL A 5 -11.98 -13.97 -8.20
N ASP A 6 -10.86 -14.46 -7.67
CA ASP A 6 -9.57 -13.77 -7.81
C ASP A 6 -9.15 -13.87 -9.29
N ILE A 7 -8.92 -12.72 -9.93
CA ILE A 7 -8.46 -12.65 -11.32
C ILE A 7 -6.94 -12.86 -11.31
N TYR A 8 -6.49 -13.95 -11.93
CA TYR A 8 -5.08 -14.36 -11.95
C TYR A 8 -4.35 -13.74 -13.16
N LEU A 9 -3.37 -12.87 -12.92
CA LEU A 9 -2.34 -12.55 -13.92
C LEU A 9 -1.33 -13.71 -13.93
N ASN A 10 -0.89 -14.15 -15.12
CA ASN A 10 -0.02 -15.32 -15.32
C ASN A 10 1.28 -15.27 -14.48
N GLY A 11 1.22 -15.72 -13.24
CA GLY A 11 2.39 -16.04 -12.44
C GLY A 11 2.99 -17.35 -12.93
N ARG A 12 4.26 -17.35 -13.35
CA ARG A 12 4.96 -18.58 -13.73
C ARG A 12 4.88 -19.58 -12.57
N ALA A 13 4.15 -20.67 -12.80
CA ALA A 13 4.08 -21.84 -11.93
C ALA A 13 5.43 -22.57 -11.90
N GLY A 14 6.41 -22.00 -11.20
CA GLY A 14 7.75 -22.56 -11.02
C GLY A 14 8.32 -22.45 -9.59
N SER A 15 7.66 -21.68 -8.72
CA SER A 15 7.92 -21.64 -7.28
C SER A 15 6.59 -21.28 -6.61
N GLY A 16 6.11 -22.12 -5.69
CA GLY A 16 4.77 -22.02 -5.09
C GLY A 16 4.47 -20.70 -4.39
N LEU A 17 4.07 -19.68 -5.15
CA LEU A 17 3.41 -18.49 -4.66
C LEU A 17 2.01 -18.91 -4.22
N VAL A 18 1.89 -19.30 -2.95
CA VAL A 18 0.60 -19.40 -2.27
C VAL A 18 0.09 -17.96 -2.12
N MET A 19 -0.90 -17.59 -2.94
CA MET A 19 -1.33 -16.19 -3.16
C MET A 19 -2.07 -15.54 -1.98
N ASN A 20 -2.25 -16.25 -0.86
CA ASN A 20 -2.69 -15.65 0.41
C ASN A 20 -1.61 -15.86 1.46
N LEU A 21 -0.91 -14.78 1.79
CA LEU A 21 0.04 -14.72 2.90
C LEU A 21 -0.74 -14.60 4.20
N ILE A 22 -0.53 -15.52 5.14
CA ILE A 22 -1.11 -15.39 6.48
C ILE A 22 -0.28 -14.36 7.25
N LEU A 23 -0.86 -13.18 7.48
CA LEU A 23 -0.20 -12.12 8.23
C LEU A 23 -0.33 -12.31 9.73
N LEU A 24 0.80 -12.11 10.41
CA LEU A 24 0.94 -12.15 11.86
C LEU A 24 1.51 -10.81 12.35
N LYS A 25 0.98 -10.29 13.43
CA LYS A 25 1.56 -9.15 14.15
C LYS A 25 2.71 -9.64 15.03
N PRO A 26 3.75 -8.83 15.25
CA PRO A 26 4.81 -9.18 16.20
C PRO A 26 4.28 -9.54 17.59
N SER A 27 3.20 -8.89 18.04
CA SER A 27 2.54 -9.17 19.32
C SER A 27 1.84 -10.53 19.41
N GLU A 28 1.61 -11.20 18.28
CA GLU A 28 0.99 -12.54 18.22
C GLU A 28 2.04 -13.66 18.31
N LEU A 29 3.32 -13.31 18.23
CA LEU A 29 4.42 -14.26 18.29
C LEU A 29 4.85 -14.48 19.74
N THR A 30 5.10 -15.74 20.05
CA THR A 30 5.74 -16.16 21.30
C THR A 30 7.02 -16.90 20.97
N GLU A 31 8.06 -16.67 21.78
CA GLU A 31 9.33 -17.40 21.65
C GLU A 31 9.33 -18.59 22.61
N GLN A 32 9.64 -19.77 22.08
CA GLN A 32 9.93 -20.95 22.89
C GLN A 32 11.42 -21.29 22.76
N HIS A 33 12.10 -21.35 23.90
CA HIS A 33 13.47 -21.83 23.96
C HIS A 33 13.49 -23.34 24.20
N ASN A 34 13.94 -24.08 23.20
CA ASN A 34 14.25 -25.50 23.33
C ASN A 34 15.77 -25.69 23.38
N HIS A 35 16.25 -26.85 23.84
CA HIS A 35 17.68 -27.18 23.90
C HIS A 35 18.42 -27.14 22.54
N SER A 36 17.70 -26.94 21.43
CA SER A 36 18.20 -26.87 20.06
C SER A 36 18.07 -25.48 19.41
N GLY A 37 17.52 -24.47 20.09
CA GLY A 37 17.32 -23.12 19.54
C GLY A 37 16.04 -22.41 20.03
N SER A 38 15.88 -21.13 19.64
CA SER A 38 14.63 -20.38 19.81
C SER A 38 13.72 -20.66 18.62
N SER A 39 12.45 -21.00 18.85
CA SER A 39 11.43 -21.13 17.82
C SER A 39 10.31 -20.13 18.08
N LYS A 40 9.93 -19.38 17.06
CA LYS A 40 8.76 -18.48 17.11
C LYS A 40 7.50 -19.27 16.76
N LEU A 41 6.42 -19.03 17.49
CA LEU A 41 5.11 -19.58 17.17
C LEU A 41 3.99 -18.57 17.41
N ALA A 42 2.91 -18.71 16.66
CA ALA A 42 1.66 -17.98 16.85
C ALA A 42 0.49 -18.95 17.00
N THR A 43 -0.40 -18.69 17.96
CA THR A 43 -1.60 -19.51 18.17
C THR A 43 -2.83 -18.69 17.81
N LEU A 44 -3.57 -19.17 16.81
CA LEU A 44 -4.77 -18.54 16.29
C LEU A 44 -6.01 -19.29 16.80
N THR A 45 -6.98 -18.56 17.35
CA THR A 45 -8.19 -19.18 17.89
C THR A 45 -9.01 -19.85 16.79
N LYS A 46 -9.89 -20.80 17.15
CA LYS A 46 -10.73 -21.54 16.18
C LYS A 46 -11.64 -20.63 15.32
N ASN A 47 -12.01 -19.47 15.84
CA ASN A 47 -12.91 -18.51 15.18
C ASN A 47 -12.14 -17.41 14.43
N ASP A 48 -10.82 -17.39 14.52
CA ASP A 48 -9.98 -16.46 13.77
C ASP A 48 -10.19 -16.72 12.26
N GLU A 49 -10.36 -15.65 11.47
CA GLU A 49 -10.59 -15.76 10.02
C GLU A 49 -9.43 -16.51 9.34
N ARG A 50 -8.20 -16.36 9.84
CA ARG A 50 -7.01 -17.06 9.33
C ARG A 50 -7.07 -18.56 9.65
N SER A 51 -7.48 -18.95 10.86
CA SER A 51 -7.69 -20.37 11.22
C SER A 51 -8.75 -21.01 10.33
N VAL A 52 -9.88 -20.32 10.16
CA VAL A 52 -10.96 -20.78 9.28
C VAL A 52 -10.48 -20.90 7.84
N HIS A 53 -9.66 -19.96 7.36
CA HIS A 53 -9.07 -20.01 6.03
C HIS A 53 -8.11 -21.19 5.85
N ILE A 54 -7.19 -21.40 6.79
CA ILE A 54 -6.21 -22.49 6.75
C ILE A 54 -6.90 -23.85 6.71
N ILE A 55 -7.90 -24.06 7.60
CA ILE A 55 -8.57 -25.35 7.71
C ILE A 55 -9.57 -25.56 6.57
N LYS A 56 -10.46 -24.60 6.31
CA LYS A 56 -11.59 -24.81 5.37
C LYS A 56 -11.23 -24.55 3.92
N HIS A 57 -10.34 -23.61 3.65
CA HIS A 57 -10.02 -23.16 2.29
C HIS A 57 -8.69 -23.70 1.80
N LEU A 58 -7.63 -23.64 2.61
CA LEU A 58 -6.33 -24.20 2.23
C LEU A 58 -6.26 -25.72 2.47
N GLN A 59 -7.09 -26.26 3.37
CA GLN A 59 -7.12 -27.68 3.76
C GLN A 59 -5.76 -28.20 4.25
N LYS A 60 -4.99 -27.34 4.93
CA LYS A 60 -3.65 -27.67 5.43
C LYS A 60 -3.70 -27.98 6.91
N SER A 61 -3.50 -29.26 7.24
CA SER A 61 -3.34 -29.76 8.61
C SER A 61 -2.10 -30.64 8.63
N GLY A 62 -1.03 -30.20 9.31
CA GLY A 62 0.29 -30.84 9.25
C GLY A 62 1.18 -30.39 8.09
N ASP A 63 0.66 -29.57 7.17
CA ASP A 63 1.40 -28.99 6.04
C ASP A 63 1.95 -27.59 6.35
N GLN A 64 2.80 -27.07 5.46
CA GLN A 64 3.34 -25.71 5.56
C GLN A 64 2.45 -24.66 4.86
N VAL A 65 2.34 -23.48 5.46
CA VAL A 65 1.73 -22.28 4.89
C VAL A 65 2.73 -21.14 4.82
N SER A 66 2.58 -20.24 3.86
CA SER A 66 3.37 -19.01 3.82
C SER A 66 2.79 -17.99 4.80
N ILE A 67 3.65 -17.46 5.67
CA ILE A 67 3.32 -16.44 6.65
C ILE A 67 4.17 -15.19 6.43
N GLY A 68 3.64 -14.04 6.85
CA GLY A 68 4.38 -12.79 6.89
C GLY A 68 4.24 -12.14 8.24
N ILE A 69 5.36 -11.69 8.81
CA ILE A 69 5.34 -10.90 10.04
C ILE A 69 5.29 -9.43 9.65
N VAL A 70 4.26 -8.70 10.09
CA VAL A 70 4.08 -7.29 9.74
C VAL A 70 5.30 -6.48 10.17
N GLY A 71 5.88 -5.71 9.24
CA GLY A 71 7.10 -4.93 9.45
C GLY A 71 8.40 -5.73 9.34
N GLU A 72 8.34 -7.06 9.21
CA GLU A 72 9.50 -7.92 9.11
C GLU A 72 9.47 -8.77 7.82
N PHE A 73 9.92 -10.02 7.90
CA PHE A 73 10.13 -10.91 6.77
C PHE A 73 8.97 -11.88 6.55
N LYS A 74 9.02 -12.58 5.41
CA LYS A 74 8.14 -13.72 5.09
C LYS A 74 8.85 -15.02 5.41
N TYR A 75 8.09 -16.00 5.85
CA TYR A 75 8.55 -17.34 6.23
C TYR A 75 7.53 -18.39 5.77
N ASN A 76 7.90 -19.65 5.84
CA ASN A 76 6.95 -20.74 5.95
C ASN A 76 6.69 -21.05 7.43
N ALA A 77 5.50 -21.55 7.71
CA ALA A 77 5.14 -22.07 9.02
C ALA A 77 4.48 -23.43 8.90
N LEU A 78 4.83 -24.34 9.80
CA LEU A 78 4.14 -25.62 9.94
C LEU A 78 2.80 -25.40 10.67
N VAL A 79 1.72 -25.94 10.10
CA VAL A 79 0.38 -25.85 10.68
C VAL A 79 0.14 -27.03 11.62
N GLN A 80 -0.15 -26.75 12.89
CA GLN A 80 -0.64 -27.74 13.86
C GLN A 80 -2.07 -27.40 14.27
N LEU A 81 -2.98 -28.37 14.12
CA LEU A 81 -4.34 -28.26 14.61
C LEU A 81 -4.40 -28.81 16.04
N ASN A 82 -4.87 -27.99 16.97
CA ASN A 82 -5.03 -28.38 18.37
C ASN A 82 -6.42 -29.00 18.60
N ASP A 83 -6.57 -29.78 19.66
CA ASP A 83 -7.82 -30.48 20.00
C ASP A 83 -9.02 -29.53 20.24
N ASP A 84 -8.74 -28.29 20.69
CA ASP A 84 -9.74 -27.25 20.90
C ASP A 84 -10.19 -26.54 19.59
N GLY A 85 -9.60 -26.94 18.45
CA GLY A 85 -9.83 -26.38 17.13
C GLY A 85 -9.01 -25.11 16.82
N SER A 86 -8.12 -24.67 17.73
CA SER A 86 -7.15 -23.61 17.45
C SER A 86 -6.03 -24.10 16.52
N VAL A 87 -5.38 -23.16 15.85
CA VAL A 87 -4.29 -23.44 14.91
C VAL A 87 -3.01 -22.83 15.43
N THR A 88 -2.00 -23.65 15.67
CA THR A 88 -0.64 -23.19 15.98
C THR A 88 0.20 -23.16 14.71
N LEU A 89 0.87 -22.03 14.48
CA LEU A 89 1.80 -21.81 13.37
C LEU A 89 3.22 -21.76 13.93
N LEU A 90 4.03 -22.77 13.58
CA LEU A 90 5.44 -22.84 13.96
C LEU A 90 6.29 -22.24 12.86
N VAL A 91 6.94 -21.11 13.12
CA VAL A 91 7.75 -20.37 12.14
C VAL A 91 9.03 -21.13 11.84
N GLN A 92 9.37 -21.27 10.55
CA GLN A 92 10.59 -21.92 10.11
C GLN A 92 11.63 -20.88 9.68
N ASP A 93 12.56 -20.54 10.57
CA ASP A 93 13.52 -19.45 10.36
C ASP A 93 14.46 -19.66 9.16
N ASP A 94 14.73 -20.92 8.78
CA ASP A 94 15.52 -21.31 7.61
C ASP A 94 14.83 -20.97 6.27
N THR A 95 13.52 -20.70 6.30
CA THR A 95 12.73 -20.33 5.11
C THR A 95 12.57 -18.82 4.92
N LYS A 96 13.34 -18.02 5.67
CA LYS A 96 13.31 -16.56 5.61
C LYS A 96 13.50 -16.04 4.18
N VAL A 97 12.50 -15.32 3.68
CA VAL A 97 12.59 -14.60 2.40
C VAL A 97 13.09 -13.18 2.66
N ILE A 98 14.30 -12.89 2.18
CA ILE A 98 14.88 -11.54 2.23
C ILE A 98 14.18 -10.67 1.18
N GLN A 99 13.59 -9.57 1.63
CA GLN A 99 13.00 -8.56 0.75
C GLN A 99 14.06 -7.56 0.28
N GLU A 100 13.83 -6.95 -0.88
CA GLU A 100 14.74 -5.95 -1.43
C GLU A 100 14.71 -4.68 -0.58
N GLN A 101 15.86 -4.08 -0.30
CA GLN A 101 15.94 -2.93 0.62
C GLN A 101 15.54 -1.59 -0.01
N ASN A 102 15.36 -1.54 -1.33
CA ASN A 102 15.08 -0.32 -2.08
C ASN A 102 13.75 -0.43 -2.84
N GLU A 103 12.68 -0.75 -2.11
CA GLU A 103 11.33 -0.78 -2.68
C GLU A 103 10.75 0.64 -2.79
N PRO A 104 10.09 0.98 -3.91
CA PRO A 104 9.41 2.26 -4.07
C PRO A 104 8.40 2.57 -2.96
N GLU A 105 8.10 3.86 -2.80
CA GLU A 105 7.12 4.34 -1.82
C GLU A 105 6.08 5.24 -2.46
N ILE A 106 4.81 4.97 -2.19
CA ILE A 106 3.66 5.77 -2.60
C ILE A 106 2.89 6.19 -1.36
N THR A 107 2.72 7.50 -1.21
CA THR A 107 1.71 8.08 -0.32
C THR A 107 0.46 8.43 -1.13
N VAL A 108 -0.67 7.84 -0.76
CA VAL A 108 -1.98 8.18 -1.35
C VAL A 108 -2.64 9.25 -0.50
N LEU A 109 -2.70 10.48 -0.99
CA LEU A 109 -3.45 11.58 -0.39
C LEU A 109 -4.84 11.64 -1.02
N LEU A 110 -5.84 11.20 -0.27
CA LEU A 110 -7.22 11.06 -0.74
C LEU A 110 -8.12 12.05 -0.02
N ALA A 111 -8.74 12.97 -0.76
CA ALA A 111 -9.85 13.73 -0.20
C ALA A 111 -11.02 12.79 0.08
N LEU A 112 -11.63 12.93 1.25
CA LEU A 112 -12.63 12.03 1.81
C LEU A 112 -13.75 11.76 0.79
N PRO A 113 -13.80 10.54 0.21
CA PRO A 113 -14.85 10.14 -0.70
C PRO A 113 -16.02 9.57 0.10
N PHE A 114 -17.05 9.11 -0.61
CA PHE A 114 -18.17 8.38 -0.02
C PHE A 114 -17.70 7.20 0.85
N PRO A 115 -18.22 7.04 2.09
CA PRO A 115 -17.79 6.01 3.03
C PRO A 115 -17.68 4.59 2.47
N ALA A 116 -18.68 4.16 1.68
CA ALA A 116 -18.64 2.81 1.12
C ALA A 116 -17.50 2.64 0.10
N ARG A 117 -17.14 3.71 -0.63
CA ARG A 117 -15.99 3.71 -1.54
C ARG A 117 -14.69 3.69 -0.77
N LEU A 118 -14.54 4.53 0.28
CA LEU A 118 -13.35 4.49 1.13
C LEU A 118 -13.15 3.11 1.74
N LYS A 119 -14.22 2.50 2.25
CA LYS A 119 -14.19 1.14 2.82
C LYS A 119 -13.73 0.09 1.80
N ALA A 120 -14.16 0.21 0.55
CA ALA A 120 -13.72 -0.68 -0.54
C ALA A 120 -12.27 -0.43 -0.98
N LEU A 121 -11.76 0.80 -0.84
CA LEU A 121 -10.40 1.16 -1.21
C LEU A 121 -9.34 0.66 -0.23
N TRP A 122 -9.64 0.55 1.07
CA TRP A 122 -8.69 0.07 2.09
C TRP A 122 -7.94 -1.23 1.71
N PRO A 123 -8.62 -2.35 1.40
CA PRO A 123 -7.93 -3.59 1.03
C PRO A 123 -7.25 -3.49 -0.34
N VAL A 124 -7.82 -2.73 -1.27
CA VAL A 124 -7.27 -2.62 -2.63
C VAL A 124 -5.96 -1.84 -2.62
N LEU A 125 -5.94 -0.64 -2.02
CA LEU A 125 -4.76 0.21 -1.95
C LEU A 125 -3.64 -0.46 -1.14
N SER A 126 -3.98 -1.10 -0.03
CA SER A 126 -2.99 -1.80 0.80
C SER A 126 -2.41 -3.04 0.13
N SER A 127 -3.06 -3.63 -0.89
CA SER A 127 -2.47 -4.75 -1.65
C SER A 127 -1.28 -4.35 -2.51
N PHE A 128 -1.16 -3.08 -2.91
CA PHE A 128 -0.03 -2.60 -3.70
C PHE A 128 1.22 -2.47 -2.82
N CYS A 129 2.28 -3.23 -3.11
CA CYS A 129 3.50 -3.23 -2.29
C CYS A 129 4.14 -1.85 -2.09
N ALA A 130 4.06 -0.98 -3.10
CA ALA A 130 4.61 0.37 -3.04
C ALA A 130 3.78 1.33 -2.17
N VAL A 131 2.50 1.05 -1.87
CA VAL A 131 1.68 1.94 -1.03
C VAL A 131 2.10 1.78 0.43
N THR A 132 2.73 2.80 0.98
CA THR A 132 3.26 2.78 2.37
C THR A 132 2.49 3.69 3.30
N ARG A 133 1.73 4.63 2.75
CA ARG A 133 0.94 5.59 3.53
C ARG A 133 -0.34 5.97 2.80
N ILE A 134 -1.46 6.01 3.52
CA ILE A 134 -2.74 6.53 3.05
C ILE A 134 -3.15 7.67 3.96
N VAL A 135 -3.28 8.86 3.40
CA VAL A 135 -3.70 10.07 4.10
C VAL A 135 -5.10 10.43 3.61
N VAL A 136 -6.07 10.48 4.51
CA VAL A 136 -7.42 10.94 4.21
C VAL A 136 -7.59 12.35 4.72
N VAL A 137 -7.88 13.30 3.83
CA VAL A 137 -8.13 14.71 4.18
C VAL A 137 -9.55 15.13 3.83
N LYS A 138 -10.08 16.17 4.46
CA LYS A 138 -11.33 16.77 4.03
C LYS A 138 -11.09 17.75 2.88
N GLY A 139 -11.69 17.52 1.71
CA GLY A 139 -11.74 18.52 0.64
C GLY A 139 -12.92 19.46 0.83
N GLN A 140 -12.90 20.63 0.20
CA GLN A 140 -14.02 21.60 0.23
C GLN A 140 -15.30 21.02 -0.36
N LEU A 141 -15.19 20.04 -1.27
CA LEU A 141 -16.33 19.35 -1.86
C LEU A 141 -16.63 17.99 -1.22
N SER A 142 -15.92 17.60 -0.15
CA SER A 142 -16.29 16.43 0.66
C SER A 142 -17.56 16.71 1.46
N ASN A 143 -18.41 15.69 1.67
CA ASN A 143 -19.59 15.84 2.51
C ASN A 143 -19.18 15.82 3.99
N GLU A 144 -19.64 16.82 4.75
CA GLU A 144 -19.42 16.96 6.20
C GLU A 144 -19.78 15.69 6.96
N GLU A 145 -20.94 15.08 6.66
CA GLU A 145 -21.46 13.89 7.34
C GLU A 145 -20.53 12.67 7.19
N PHE A 146 -19.68 12.66 6.16
CA PHE A 146 -18.75 11.55 5.96
C PHE A 146 -17.59 11.59 6.94
N CYS A 147 -17.30 12.74 7.55
CA CYS A 147 -16.21 12.91 8.51
C CYS A 147 -16.45 12.10 9.80
N GLU A 148 -17.71 11.81 10.11
CA GLU A 148 -18.11 10.99 11.27
C GLU A 148 -18.26 9.49 10.92
N SER A 149 -17.94 9.11 9.67
CA SER A 149 -18.12 7.75 9.21
C SER A 149 -17.26 6.74 9.98
N SER A 150 -17.87 5.60 10.33
CA SER A 150 -17.15 4.45 10.86
C SER A 150 -16.03 3.94 9.95
N SER A 151 -16.04 4.27 8.65
CA SER A 151 -15.01 3.86 7.68
C SER A 151 -13.65 4.52 7.95
N LEU A 152 -13.62 5.58 8.77
CA LEU A 152 -12.43 6.29 9.22
C LEU A 152 -11.88 5.75 10.56
N GLN A 153 -12.53 4.75 11.16
CA GLN A 153 -12.14 4.22 12.47
C GLN A 153 -11.14 3.06 12.32
N PRO A 154 -10.06 3.02 13.11
CA PRO A 154 -9.04 1.96 13.02
C PRO A 154 -9.63 0.55 13.08
N LYS A 155 -10.57 0.31 13.99
CA LYS A 155 -11.30 -0.96 14.11
C LYS A 155 -12.00 -1.44 12.84
N VAL A 156 -12.26 -0.56 11.87
CA VAL A 156 -12.87 -0.88 10.58
C VAL A 156 -11.82 -1.01 9.49
N TYR A 157 -10.88 -0.06 9.38
CA TYR A 157 -9.92 -0.06 8.27
C TYR A 157 -8.71 -0.97 8.52
N GLU A 158 -8.24 -1.17 9.75
CA GLU A 158 -7.06 -2.00 10.04
C GLU A 158 -7.25 -3.46 9.57
N PRO A 159 -8.38 -4.15 9.86
CA PRO A 159 -8.60 -5.50 9.36
C PRO A 159 -8.67 -5.56 7.82
N LEU A 160 -9.18 -4.48 7.19
CA LEU A 160 -9.26 -4.39 5.73
C LEU A 160 -7.88 -4.16 5.11
N ILE A 161 -7.04 -3.35 5.74
CA ILE A 161 -5.64 -3.14 5.32
C ILE A 161 -4.85 -4.43 5.47
N GLU A 162 -4.98 -5.12 6.60
CA GLU A 162 -4.33 -6.41 6.85
C GLU A 162 -4.77 -7.45 5.81
N LYS A 163 -6.07 -7.51 5.49
CA LYS A 163 -6.59 -8.36 4.41
C LYS A 163 -5.94 -8.02 3.07
N GLY A 164 -5.88 -6.73 2.72
CA GLY A 164 -5.25 -6.29 1.47
C GLY A 164 -3.76 -6.62 1.40
N MET A 165 -3.01 -6.37 2.47
CA MET A 165 -1.60 -6.72 2.58
C MET A 165 -1.37 -8.23 2.43
N GLY A 166 -2.23 -9.07 3.03
CA GLY A 166 -2.15 -10.53 2.91
C GLY A 166 -2.36 -11.01 1.48
N GLN A 167 -3.33 -10.41 0.76
CA GLN A 167 -3.59 -10.65 -0.67
C GLN A 167 -2.46 -10.12 -1.57
N GLY A 168 -1.83 -9.01 -1.18
CA GLY A 168 -0.66 -8.43 -1.86
C GLY A 168 0.66 -9.15 -1.57
N VAL A 169 0.65 -10.20 -0.74
CA VAL A 169 1.84 -10.99 -0.35
C VAL A 169 2.99 -10.10 0.16
N ARG A 170 2.64 -9.07 0.94
CA ARG A 170 3.56 -8.05 1.49
C ARG A 170 3.51 -8.01 3.01
N THR A 171 4.64 -7.66 3.63
CA THR A 171 4.74 -7.47 5.09
C THR A 171 4.97 -6.01 5.47
N ARG A 172 5.39 -5.16 4.53
CA ARG A 172 5.61 -3.73 4.75
C ARG A 172 4.31 -3.06 5.21
N PRO A 173 4.27 -2.41 6.38
CA PRO A 173 3.04 -1.82 6.92
C PRO A 173 2.57 -0.63 6.08
N VAL A 174 1.28 -0.31 6.21
CA VAL A 174 0.66 0.88 5.64
C VAL A 174 0.28 1.83 6.76
N GLN A 175 0.93 2.99 6.82
CA GLN A 175 0.55 4.05 7.75
C GLN A 175 -0.77 4.69 7.28
N VAL A 176 -1.64 5.04 8.23
CA VAL A 176 -2.89 5.75 7.96
C VAL A 176 -2.92 7.04 8.76
N ASP A 177 -3.22 8.16 8.08
CA ASP A 177 -3.46 9.45 8.71
C ASP A 177 -4.87 9.91 8.33
N ILE A 178 -5.72 10.14 9.33
CA ILE A 178 -7.07 10.68 9.14
C ILE A 178 -7.07 12.14 9.61
N CYS A 179 -7.24 13.07 8.68
CA CYS A 179 -7.18 14.51 8.92
C CYS A 179 -8.41 15.20 8.33
N VAL A 180 -9.56 14.97 8.95
CA VAL A 180 -10.86 15.44 8.45
C VAL A 180 -11.48 16.57 9.29
N ASP A 181 -10.79 17.01 10.34
CA ASP A 181 -11.26 18.10 11.21
C ASP A 181 -11.26 19.46 10.48
N ASP A 182 -10.30 19.65 9.57
CA ASP A 182 -10.13 20.86 8.76
C ASP A 182 -9.96 20.50 7.27
N PHE A 183 -10.19 21.48 6.40
CA PHE A 183 -9.93 21.33 4.97
C PHE A 183 -8.43 21.14 4.68
N ALA A 184 -8.15 20.46 3.57
CA ALA A 184 -6.82 20.36 2.99
C ALA A 184 -6.22 21.78 2.83
N SER A 185 -5.09 21.99 3.50
CA SER A 185 -4.41 23.28 3.55
C SER A 185 -2.89 23.07 3.52
N LYS A 186 -2.16 24.10 3.12
CA LYS A 186 -0.69 24.05 3.12
C LYS A 186 -0.12 23.66 4.47
N SER A 187 -0.62 24.26 5.56
CA SER A 187 -0.15 24.00 6.91
C SER A 187 -0.40 22.55 7.34
N LEU A 188 -1.53 21.95 6.93
CA LEU A 188 -1.80 20.53 7.15
C LEU A 188 -0.81 19.65 6.38
N LEU A 189 -0.58 19.94 5.09
CA LEU A 189 0.36 19.17 4.28
C LEU A 189 1.82 19.30 4.76
N GLU A 190 2.21 20.47 5.30
CA GLU A 190 3.49 20.67 5.98
C GLU A 190 3.60 19.83 7.25
N LYS A 191 2.59 19.84 8.12
CA LYS A 191 2.56 19.01 9.34
C LYS A 191 2.66 17.51 9.04
N LEU A 192 2.06 17.07 7.94
CA LEU A 192 2.12 15.69 7.48
C LEU A 192 3.45 15.33 6.80
N GLY A 193 4.34 16.30 6.57
CA GLY A 193 5.63 16.08 5.90
C GLY A 193 5.50 15.80 4.40
N LEU A 194 4.44 16.30 3.75
CA LEU A 194 4.16 16.03 2.33
C LEU A 194 4.74 17.09 1.38
N LEU A 195 5.22 18.22 1.91
CA LEU A 195 5.78 19.30 1.10
C LEU A 195 7.30 19.18 0.93
N LYS A 196 7.82 19.93 -0.04
CA LYS A 196 9.26 19.98 -0.31
C LYS A 196 9.97 20.87 0.70
N GLU A 197 11.08 20.39 1.26
CA GLU A 197 11.97 21.25 2.04
C GLU A 197 12.59 22.32 1.14
N LYS A 198 12.60 23.58 1.60
CA LYS A 198 13.04 24.75 0.82
C LYS A 198 14.50 24.69 0.34
N SER A 199 15.31 23.73 0.83
CA SER A 199 16.76 23.63 0.63
C SER A 199 17.19 22.70 -0.52
N SER A 200 16.32 21.81 -1.05
CA SER A 200 16.73 20.82 -2.06
C SER A 200 16.26 21.17 -3.48
N LYS A 201 17.14 21.03 -4.49
CA LYS A 201 16.75 21.17 -5.90
C LYS A 201 15.85 20.00 -6.36
N THR A 202 16.12 18.78 -5.90
CA THR A 202 15.33 17.57 -6.16
C THR A 202 15.47 16.62 -4.97
N ASP A 203 14.37 16.21 -4.35
CA ASP A 203 14.34 15.29 -3.20
C ASP A 203 14.04 13.84 -3.60
N GLY A 204 14.01 13.53 -4.90
CA GLY A 204 13.66 12.20 -5.42
C GLY A 204 12.19 11.81 -5.22
N LEU A 205 11.36 12.78 -4.82
CA LEU A 205 9.95 12.63 -4.50
C LEU A 205 9.07 13.34 -5.53
N ALA A 206 8.34 12.57 -6.32
CA ALA A 206 7.34 13.11 -7.24
C ALA A 206 6.04 13.42 -6.50
N ARG A 207 5.50 14.64 -6.65
CA ARG A 207 4.23 15.05 -6.05
C ARG A 207 3.22 15.30 -7.15
N LEU A 208 2.25 14.42 -7.30
CA LEU A 208 1.28 14.42 -8.40
C LEU A 208 -0.07 14.90 -7.89
N PHE A 209 -0.60 15.93 -8.53
CA PHE A 209 -2.01 16.32 -8.39
C PHE A 209 -2.79 15.70 -9.54
N LEU A 210 -3.61 14.69 -9.26
CA LEU A 210 -4.32 13.97 -10.32
C LEU A 210 -5.48 14.81 -10.83
N ASP A 211 -5.42 15.11 -12.12
CA ASP A 211 -6.26 16.08 -12.78
C ASP A 211 -6.68 15.55 -14.17
N CYS A 212 -7.96 15.71 -14.47
CA CYS A 212 -8.50 15.31 -15.77
C CYS A 212 -8.25 16.37 -16.85
N GLY A 213 -7.76 17.56 -16.47
CA GLY A 213 -7.63 18.70 -17.35
C GLY A 213 -8.97 19.34 -17.68
N ASP A 214 -8.93 20.30 -18.59
CA ASP A 214 -10.08 20.98 -19.17
C ASP A 214 -9.92 21.10 -20.70
N GLU A 215 -10.85 21.79 -21.37
CA GLU A 215 -10.83 21.97 -22.82
C GLU A 215 -9.58 22.72 -23.34
N MET A 216 -8.89 23.46 -22.47
CA MET A 216 -7.76 24.32 -22.81
C MET A 216 -6.43 23.72 -22.35
N THR A 217 -6.44 22.87 -21.34
CA THR A 217 -5.24 22.39 -20.65
C THR A 217 -5.34 20.89 -20.39
N ILE A 218 -4.45 20.12 -21.01
CA ILE A 218 -4.27 18.69 -20.73
C ILE A 218 -2.99 18.53 -19.91
N PRO A 219 -3.06 18.05 -18.66
CA PRO A 219 -1.89 17.76 -17.86
C PRO A 219 -1.00 16.69 -18.51
N PRO A 220 0.32 16.69 -18.25
CA PRO A 220 1.19 15.61 -18.70
C PRO A 220 0.80 14.26 -18.08
N PRO A 221 1.10 13.12 -18.74
CA PRO A 221 0.89 11.80 -18.16
C PRO A 221 1.59 11.63 -16.81
N ALA A 222 0.92 11.00 -15.85
CA ALA A 222 1.48 10.75 -14.51
C ALA A 222 2.85 10.06 -14.54
N ARG A 223 3.05 9.11 -15.46
CA ARG A 223 4.33 8.43 -15.69
C ARG A 223 5.47 9.42 -15.94
N ASP A 224 5.24 10.45 -16.75
CA ASP A 224 6.29 11.38 -17.17
C ASP A 224 6.77 12.24 -16.00
N ILE A 225 5.84 12.60 -15.09
CA ILE A 225 6.19 13.28 -13.83
C ILE A 225 7.05 12.38 -12.93
N ILE A 226 6.73 11.09 -12.83
CA ILE A 226 7.56 10.13 -12.08
C ILE A 226 8.95 10.03 -12.69
N MET A 227 9.05 9.81 -14.00
CA MET A 227 10.35 9.71 -14.68
C MET A 227 11.18 10.98 -14.48
N LYS A 228 10.56 12.16 -14.58
CA LYS A 228 11.24 13.45 -14.38
C LYS A 228 11.91 13.57 -12.99
N HIS A 229 11.25 13.12 -11.93
CA HIS A 229 11.73 13.33 -10.54
C HIS A 229 12.46 12.15 -9.93
N CYS A 230 12.17 10.93 -10.39
CA CYS A 230 12.59 9.71 -9.73
C CYS A 230 13.64 8.88 -10.50
N SER A 231 13.95 9.21 -11.76
CA SER A 231 14.86 8.40 -12.61
C SER A 231 16.27 8.19 -12.04
N GLN A 232 16.73 9.06 -11.14
CA GLN A 232 18.07 8.97 -10.53
C GLN A 232 18.00 8.66 -9.03
N SER A 233 16.81 8.34 -8.50
CA SER A 233 16.65 8.01 -7.09
C SER A 233 16.97 6.54 -6.83
N CYS A 234 17.68 6.26 -5.73
CA CYS A 234 17.92 4.90 -5.26
C CYS A 234 16.66 4.28 -4.65
N ILE A 235 15.79 5.10 -4.05
CA ILE A 235 14.49 4.71 -3.50
C ILE A 235 13.49 5.72 -4.04
N PRO A 236 12.90 5.47 -5.22
CA PRO A 236 12.00 6.42 -5.86
C PRO A 236 10.69 6.51 -5.07
N LYS A 237 10.20 7.73 -4.84
CA LYS A 237 9.02 7.99 -4.01
C LYS A 237 8.01 8.87 -4.73
N ALA A 238 6.73 8.67 -4.44
CA ALA A 238 5.66 9.49 -4.98
C ALA A 238 4.57 9.81 -3.95
N ILE A 239 3.92 10.96 -4.13
CA ILE A 239 2.65 11.31 -3.51
C ILE A 239 1.64 11.50 -4.63
N ILE A 240 0.48 10.87 -4.51
CA ILE A 240 -0.66 11.11 -5.41
C ILE A 240 -1.79 11.79 -4.64
N ALA A 241 -2.23 12.96 -5.09
CA ALA A 241 -3.36 13.68 -4.53
C ALA A 241 -4.61 13.46 -5.40
N LEU A 242 -5.69 12.93 -4.80
CA LEU A 242 -6.96 12.65 -5.45
C LEU A 242 -8.10 13.39 -4.76
N GLY A 243 -8.95 14.05 -5.54
CA GLY A 243 -10.13 14.73 -5.04
C GLY A 243 -11.26 13.76 -4.66
N PRO A 244 -12.33 14.25 -3.99
CA PRO A 244 -13.53 13.47 -3.74
C PRO A 244 -14.32 13.29 -5.06
N GLU A 245 -15.56 12.80 -5.00
CA GLU A 245 -16.38 12.53 -6.19
C GLU A 245 -16.50 13.69 -7.18
N ARG A 246 -16.50 14.92 -6.68
CA ARG A 246 -16.61 16.15 -7.48
C ARG A 246 -15.27 16.81 -7.76
N GLY A 247 -14.16 16.15 -7.44
CA GLY A 247 -12.82 16.70 -7.56
C GLY A 247 -12.52 17.80 -6.53
N TRP A 248 -11.33 18.36 -6.66
CA TRP A 248 -10.88 19.53 -5.92
C TRP A 248 -11.49 20.80 -6.50
N THR A 249 -11.70 21.84 -5.69
CA THR A 249 -12.05 23.16 -6.23
C THR A 249 -10.86 23.81 -6.92
N GLU A 250 -11.11 24.85 -7.72
CA GLU A 250 -10.04 25.63 -8.35
C GLU A 250 -9.09 26.25 -7.30
N SER A 251 -9.61 26.64 -6.13
CA SER A 251 -8.77 27.17 -5.04
C SER A 251 -7.85 26.12 -4.44
N GLU A 252 -8.35 24.89 -4.26
CA GLU A 252 -7.56 23.76 -3.80
C GLU A 252 -6.53 23.33 -4.85
N ALA A 253 -6.91 23.28 -6.12
CA ALA A 253 -5.97 22.99 -7.21
C ALA A 253 -4.81 24.01 -7.24
N LYS A 254 -5.13 25.32 -7.11
CA LYS A 254 -4.13 26.38 -7.00
C LYS A 254 -3.21 26.19 -5.78
N LEU A 255 -3.78 25.85 -4.63
CA LEU A 255 -3.02 25.56 -3.41
C LEU A 255 -2.02 24.41 -3.64
N PHE A 256 -2.49 23.29 -4.21
CA PHE A 256 -1.64 22.12 -4.48
C PHE A 256 -0.49 22.46 -5.45
N VAL A 257 -0.82 23.09 -6.58
CA VAL A 257 0.15 23.32 -7.66
C VAL A 257 1.09 24.48 -7.36
N PHE A 258 0.57 25.63 -6.91
CA PHE A 258 1.38 26.83 -6.73
C PHE A 258 2.03 26.96 -5.36
N GLU A 259 1.40 26.42 -4.31
CA GLU A 259 1.89 26.62 -2.94
C GLU A 259 2.54 25.38 -2.31
N CYS A 260 2.14 24.19 -2.76
CA CYS A 260 2.56 22.91 -2.20
C CYS A 260 3.54 22.13 -3.09
N GLY A 261 3.78 22.61 -4.32
CA GLY A 261 4.76 22.03 -5.24
C GLY A 261 4.34 20.69 -5.84
N PHE A 262 3.03 20.43 -5.93
CA PHE A 262 2.50 19.33 -6.72
C PHE A 262 2.49 19.70 -8.20
N GLU A 263 2.72 18.72 -9.08
CA GLU A 263 2.57 18.88 -10.52
C GLU A 263 1.26 18.23 -10.97
N SER A 264 0.45 18.96 -11.73
CA SER A 264 -0.77 18.41 -12.33
C SER A 264 -0.42 17.27 -13.28
N ALA A 265 -1.17 16.18 -13.21
CA ALA A 265 -0.91 14.96 -13.96
C ALA A 265 -2.19 14.24 -14.34
N THR A 266 -2.25 13.70 -15.57
CA THR A 266 -3.39 12.92 -16.06
C THR A 266 -3.14 11.41 -15.96
N LEU A 267 -4.23 10.65 -15.79
CA LEU A 267 -4.25 9.18 -15.88
C LEU A 267 -4.63 8.68 -17.30
N GLY A 268 -4.87 9.60 -18.24
CA GLY A 268 -5.31 9.32 -19.60
C GLY A 268 -6.52 10.17 -19.99
N SER A 269 -7.12 9.87 -21.14
CA SER A 269 -8.23 10.65 -21.69
C SER A 269 -9.59 10.39 -21.05
N SER A 270 -9.71 9.36 -20.19
CA SER A 270 -10.97 8.96 -19.59
C SER A 270 -11.23 9.73 -18.30
N ILE A 271 -12.47 10.20 -18.11
CA ILE A 271 -12.93 10.71 -16.82
C ILE A 271 -13.22 9.52 -15.90
N LEU A 272 -12.46 9.40 -14.82
CA LEU A 272 -12.54 8.27 -13.89
C LEU A 272 -13.28 8.66 -12.61
N ARG A 273 -14.02 7.69 -12.05
CA ARG A 273 -14.52 7.80 -10.67
C ARG A 273 -13.36 7.76 -9.68
N VAL A 274 -13.52 8.36 -8.51
CA VAL A 274 -12.48 8.46 -7.47
C VAL A 274 -11.83 7.11 -7.12
N ASP A 275 -12.63 6.04 -7.01
CA ASP A 275 -12.14 4.69 -6.72
C ASP A 275 -11.29 4.13 -7.86
N THR A 276 -11.76 4.32 -9.10
CA THR A 276 -11.05 3.90 -10.31
C THR A 276 -9.77 4.70 -10.50
N ALA A 277 -9.82 6.01 -10.29
CA ALA A 277 -8.68 6.91 -10.37
C ALA A 277 -7.61 6.55 -9.31
N ALA A 278 -8.01 6.20 -8.09
CA ALA A 278 -7.08 5.75 -7.06
C ALA A 278 -6.35 4.47 -7.48
N ILE A 279 -7.08 3.47 -7.98
CA ILE A 279 -6.49 2.18 -8.41
C ILE A 279 -5.58 2.37 -9.62
N VAL A 280 -6.04 3.08 -10.65
CA VAL A 280 -5.27 3.34 -11.87
C VAL A 280 -4.05 4.22 -11.57
N GLY A 281 -4.22 5.25 -10.74
CA GLY A 281 -3.15 6.14 -10.32
C GLY A 281 -2.03 5.41 -9.59
N VAL A 282 -2.38 4.59 -8.58
CA VAL A 282 -1.38 3.75 -7.89
C VAL A 282 -0.74 2.77 -8.87
N GLY A 283 -1.49 2.14 -9.77
CA GLY A 283 -0.94 1.20 -10.76
C GLY A 283 0.08 1.83 -11.70
N ILE A 284 -0.26 2.98 -12.31
CA ILE A 284 0.64 3.72 -13.22
C ILE A 284 1.88 4.20 -12.48
N VAL A 285 1.71 4.79 -11.30
CA VAL A 285 2.81 5.32 -10.50
C VAL A 285 3.72 4.20 -10.00
N SER A 286 3.17 3.09 -9.51
CA SER A 286 3.94 1.94 -9.06
C SER A 286 4.82 1.40 -10.20
N ALA A 287 4.25 1.17 -11.38
CA ALA A 287 5.01 0.67 -12.53
C ALA A 287 6.12 1.65 -12.95
N ALA A 288 5.85 2.96 -12.94
CA ALA A 288 6.85 3.98 -13.29
C ALA A 288 7.98 4.08 -12.24
N LEU A 289 7.67 3.88 -10.96
CA LEU A 289 8.68 3.84 -9.91
C LEU A 289 9.55 2.57 -10.01
N ASP A 290 8.97 1.43 -10.36
CA ASP A 290 9.71 0.18 -10.60
C ASP A 290 10.68 0.32 -11.78
N ASP A 291 10.28 1.01 -12.85
CA ASP A 291 11.15 1.37 -13.98
C ASP A 291 12.35 2.21 -13.49
N CYS A 292 12.10 3.22 -12.65
CA CYS A 292 13.14 4.08 -12.08
C CYS A 292 14.12 3.29 -11.20
N ALA A 293 13.59 2.45 -10.28
CA ALA A 293 14.40 1.63 -9.40
C ALA A 293 15.28 0.63 -10.18
N SER A 294 14.75 0.08 -11.28
CA SER A 294 15.48 -0.86 -12.15
C SER A 294 16.63 -0.18 -12.89
N GLN A 295 16.45 1.05 -13.39
CA GLN A 295 17.49 1.81 -14.10
C GLN A 295 18.68 2.13 -13.18
N THR A 296 18.41 2.58 -11.95
CA THR A 296 19.46 2.89 -10.97
C THR A 296 20.34 1.66 -10.65
N ARG A 297 19.74 0.46 -10.55
CA ARG A 297 20.48 -0.80 -10.28
C ARG A 297 21.43 -1.16 -11.43
N VAL A 298 21.01 -0.97 -12.68
CA VAL A 298 21.84 -1.25 -13.86
C VAL A 298 23.07 -0.33 -13.89
N ASP A 299 22.88 0.95 -13.59
CA ASP A 299 23.96 1.93 -13.54
C ASP A 299 24.98 1.63 -12.44
N GLU A 300 24.55 1.23 -11.24
CA GLU A 300 25.45 0.84 -10.15
C GLU A 300 26.26 -0.42 -10.50
N SER A 301 25.62 -1.44 -11.10
CA SER A 301 26.30 -2.67 -11.50
C SER A 301 27.34 -2.44 -12.60
N SER A 302 27.06 -1.53 -13.54
CA SER A 302 27.96 -1.14 -14.62
C SER A 302 29.16 -0.34 -14.12
N LYS A 303 28.96 0.49 -13.08
CA LYS A 303 30.06 1.17 -12.40
C LYS A 303 30.97 0.19 -11.66
N LYS A 304 30.42 -0.78 -10.91
CA LYS A 304 31.22 -1.78 -10.17
C LYS A 304 32.08 -2.70 -11.06
N ARG A 305 31.69 -2.93 -12.32
CA ARG A 305 32.47 -3.76 -13.27
C ARG A 305 33.64 -3.02 -13.94
N LYS A 306 33.75 -1.71 -13.77
CA LYS A 306 34.79 -0.87 -14.39
C LYS A 306 35.97 -0.56 -13.46
N TRP A 307 35.99 -1.14 -12.26
CA TRP A 307 37.07 -1.01 -11.27
C TRP A 307 37.68 -2.36 -10.96
#